data_AF-A0A8T5MTE5-F1
#
_entry.id   AF-A0A8T5MTE5-F1
#
_cell.length_a   1.000
_cell.length_b   1.000
_cell.length_c   1.000
_cell.angle_alpha   90.00
_cell.angle_beta   90.00
_cell.angle_gamma   90.00
#
_symmetry.space_group_name_H-M   'P 1'
#
loop_
_entity.id
_entity.type
_entity.pdbx_description
1 polymer ?
#
loop_
_entity_poly.entity_id
_entity_poly.type
_entity_poly.pdbx_seq_one_letter_code
_entity_poly.pdbx_strand_id
1 'polypeptide(L)'
;IGFLRLRFPNNPHRPELSNATLVRELHVYGPMVPIGSRTDGWQHRGYGEELLSEAERLAMENGFDKIAIMSGVGVRGYYRKLGYERDGPYMIKRSLR
;
A
#
# COMPACT_ATOMS: atom_id res chain seq x y z
N ILE A 1 3.83 4.68 -14.76
CA ILE A 1 2.88 5.72 -14.25
C ILE A 1 1.77 4.98 -13.52
N GLY A 2 1.25 5.48 -12.40
CA GLY A 2 0.29 4.77 -11.55
C GLY A 2 -0.45 5.71 -10.62
N PHE A 3 -1.32 5.17 -9.76
CA PHE A 3 -2.06 5.94 -8.76
C PHE A 3 -2.29 5.12 -7.48
N LEU A 4 -2.57 5.82 -6.38
CA LEU A 4 -2.95 5.27 -5.09
C LEU A 4 -4.18 6.02 -4.57
N ARG A 5 -5.18 5.29 -4.06
CA ARG A 5 -6.38 5.86 -3.43
C ARG A 5 -6.26 5.80 -1.91
N LEU A 6 -5.84 6.91 -1.31
CA LEU A 6 -5.76 7.07 0.15
C LEU A 6 -7.09 7.61 0.69
N ARG A 7 -7.54 7.06 1.82
CA ARG A 7 -8.70 7.54 2.58
C ARG A 7 -8.26 7.83 4.01
N PHE A 8 -8.71 8.97 4.54
CA PHE A 8 -8.69 9.32 5.95
C PHE A 8 -10.07 8.96 6.56
N PRO A 9 -10.21 7.84 7.29
CA PRO A 9 -11.48 7.45 7.88
C PRO A 9 -11.85 8.38 9.04
N ASN A 10 -13.14 8.69 9.19
CA ASN A 10 -13.66 9.47 10.32
C ASN A 10 -13.99 8.58 11.53
N ASN A 11 -14.88 7.59 11.35
CA ASN A 11 -15.30 6.66 12.40
C ASN A 11 -15.33 5.21 11.89
N PRO A 12 -14.19 4.51 11.81
CA PRO A 12 -14.14 3.13 11.32
C PRO A 12 -14.69 2.15 12.36
N HIS A 13 -15.57 1.23 11.93
CA HIS A 13 -16.13 0.19 12.82
C HIS A 13 -15.19 -1.01 13.04
N ARG A 14 -14.13 -1.13 12.24
CA ARG A 14 -13.17 -2.24 12.32
C ARG A 14 -12.01 -1.88 13.24
N PRO A 15 -11.70 -2.68 14.27
CA PRO A 15 -10.64 -2.36 15.22
C PRO A 15 -9.26 -2.25 14.55
N GLU A 16 -9.01 -3.01 13.48
CA GLU A 16 -7.78 -2.95 12.70
C GLU A 16 -7.54 -1.55 12.11
N LEU A 17 -8.60 -0.79 11.85
CA LEU A 17 -8.56 0.56 11.27
C LEU A 17 -8.56 1.68 12.32
N SER A 18 -8.55 1.36 13.62
CA SER A 18 -8.45 2.37 14.68
C SER A 18 -7.17 3.21 14.51
N ASN A 19 -7.32 4.52 14.32
CA ASN A 19 -6.24 5.46 14.00
C ASN A 19 -5.42 5.12 12.73
N ALA A 20 -6.03 4.45 11.74
CA ALA A 20 -5.39 4.11 10.47
C ALA A 20 -5.90 4.96 9.29
N THR A 21 -5.00 5.34 8.38
CA THR A 21 -5.43 5.63 6.99
C THR A 21 -5.66 4.33 6.22
N LEU A 22 -6.44 4.40 5.14
CA LEU A 22 -6.78 3.23 4.32
C LEU A 22 -6.40 3.45 2.86
N VAL A 23 -5.44 2.67 2.37
CA VAL A 23 -5.16 2.49 0.95
C VAL A 23 -6.18 1.51 0.39
N ARG A 24 -7.09 2.04 -0.42
CA ARG A 24 -8.17 1.27 -1.04
C ARG A 24 -7.75 0.63 -2.35
N GLU A 25 -6.76 1.22 -3.01
CA GLU A 25 -6.26 0.78 -4.30
C GLU A 25 -4.84 1.32 -4.48
N LEU A 26 -3.96 0.47 -4.99
CA LEU A 26 -2.66 0.83 -5.54
C LEU A 26 -2.58 0.19 -6.92
N HIS A 27 -2.44 1.00 -7.95
CA HIS A 27 -2.36 0.52 -9.33
C HIS A 27 -1.18 1.19 -10.02
N VAL A 28 -0.22 0.38 -10.47
CA VAL A 28 0.91 0.85 -11.27
C VAL A 28 0.75 0.28 -12.67
N TYR A 29 0.57 1.16 -13.66
CA TYR A 29 0.50 0.72 -15.05
C TYR A 29 1.89 0.24 -15.49
N GLY A 30 1.95 -1.03 -15.90
CA GLY A 30 3.09 -1.66 -16.57
C GLY A 30 2.66 -2.23 -17.93
N PRO A 31 3.60 -2.47 -18.85
CA PRO A 31 3.26 -3.15 -20.10
C PRO A 31 2.74 -4.57 -19.79
N MET A 32 1.68 -5.00 -20.48
CA MET A 32 1.30 -6.42 -20.53
C MET A 32 2.46 -7.18 -21.16
N VAL A 33 3.33 -7.77 -20.34
CA VAL A 33 4.31 -8.74 -20.83
C VAL A 33 3.84 -10.12 -20.36
N PRO A 34 3.71 -11.10 -21.27
CA PRO A 34 3.33 -12.45 -20.90
C PRO A 34 4.28 -13.02 -19.84
N ILE A 35 3.73 -13.77 -18.88
CA ILE A 35 4.51 -14.53 -17.92
C ILE A 35 5.44 -15.47 -18.71
N GLY A 36 6.74 -15.17 -18.77
CA GLY A 36 7.75 -16.02 -19.41
C GLY A 36 8.92 -15.32 -20.08
N SER A 37 8.80 -14.04 -20.48
CA SER A 37 9.91 -13.29 -21.06
C SER A 37 10.52 -12.34 -20.02
N ARG A 38 11.76 -12.58 -19.61
CA ARG A 38 12.58 -11.60 -18.90
C ARG A 38 12.80 -10.40 -19.83
N THR A 39 12.05 -9.32 -19.62
CA THR A 39 12.38 -8.00 -20.13
C THR A 39 12.91 -7.17 -18.97
N ASP A 40 14.23 -7.04 -18.93
CA ASP A 40 14.93 -6.03 -18.15
C ASP A 40 14.37 -4.65 -18.53
N GLY A 41 13.91 -3.87 -17.54
CA GLY A 41 13.92 -2.40 -17.66
C GLY A 41 12.69 -1.60 -17.22
N TRP A 42 11.48 -2.18 -17.16
CA TRP A 42 10.27 -1.37 -16.85
C TRP A 42 9.51 -1.80 -15.59
N GLN A 43 9.71 -3.01 -15.09
CA GLN A 43 8.97 -3.57 -13.94
C GLN A 43 9.56 -3.21 -12.55
N HIS A 44 10.59 -2.36 -12.48
CA HIS A 44 11.30 -2.02 -11.22
C HIS A 44 11.51 -0.51 -11.00
N ARG A 45 10.65 0.37 -11.54
CA ARG A 45 10.81 1.83 -11.35
C ARG A 45 10.36 2.37 -9.99
N GLY A 46 10.10 1.54 -8.99
CA GLY A 46 9.79 2.02 -7.64
C GLY A 46 8.49 2.81 -7.47
N TYR A 47 7.74 3.14 -8.53
CA TYR A 47 6.52 3.97 -8.44
C TYR A 47 5.49 3.49 -7.40
N GLY A 48 5.35 2.17 -7.22
CA GLY A 48 4.46 1.64 -6.19
C GLY A 48 4.95 1.95 -4.77
N GLU A 49 6.27 1.86 -4.56
CA GLU A 49 6.93 2.18 -3.29
C GLU A 49 6.92 3.70 -3.05
N GLU A 50 7.17 4.52 -4.08
CA GLU A 50 7.07 5.98 -4.01
C GLU A 50 5.67 6.45 -3.61
N LEU A 51 4.63 5.90 -4.25
CA LEU A 51 3.23 6.21 -3.92
C LEU A 51 2.89 5.81 -2.48
N LEU A 52 3.38 4.64 -2.03
CA LEU A 52 3.19 4.19 -0.65
C LEU A 52 3.93 5.08 0.35
N SER A 53 5.18 5.46 0.06
CA SER A 53 5.96 6.37 0.88
C SER A 53 5.27 7.73 1.04
N GLU A 54 4.68 8.24 -0.04
CA GLU A 54 3.93 9.50 0.01
C GLU A 54 2.63 9.36 0.80
N ALA A 55 1.93 8.22 0.67
CA ALA A 55 0.75 7.94 1.48
C ALA A 55 1.08 7.79 2.98
N GLU A 56 2.23 7.20 3.31
CA GLU A 56 2.77 7.10 4.66
C GLU A 56 3.07 8.51 5.23
N ARG A 57 3.72 9.39 4.44
CA ARG A 57 3.96 10.78 4.82
C ARG A 57 2.65 11.54 5.12
N LEU A 58 1.68 11.45 4.20
CA LEU A 58 0.38 12.11 4.36
C LEU A 58 -0.40 11.60 5.58
N ALA A 59 -0.29 10.31 5.90
CA ALA A 59 -0.92 9.74 7.09
C ALA A 59 -0.35 10.36 8.37
N MET A 60 0.99 10.49 8.48
CA MET A 60 1.64 11.15 9.62
C MET A 60 1.21 12.60 9.78
N GLU A 61 1.22 13.37 8.69
CA GLU A 61 0.87 14.79 8.71
C GLU A 61 -0.58 15.05 9.15
N ASN A 62 -1.46 14.06 8.98
CA ASN A 62 -2.86 14.12 9.42
C ASN A 62 -3.09 13.42 10.77
N GLY A 63 -2.05 13.04 11.50
CA GLY A 63 -2.14 12.50 12.86
C GLY A 63 -2.44 11.00 12.97
N PHE A 64 -2.32 10.25 11.88
CA PHE A 64 -2.52 8.79 11.89
C PHE A 64 -1.20 8.06 12.21
N ASP A 65 -1.26 7.02 13.05
CA ASP A 65 -0.08 6.26 13.50
C ASP A 65 0.24 5.02 12.66
N LYS A 66 -0.67 4.67 11.74
CA LYS A 66 -0.55 3.50 10.88
C LYS A 66 -1.32 3.67 9.57
N ILE A 67 -0.93 2.87 8.59
CA ILE A 67 -1.58 2.77 7.28
C ILE A 67 -2.03 1.34 7.04
N ALA A 68 -3.26 1.17 6.59
CA ALA A 68 -3.86 -0.12 6.25
C ALA A 68 -4.09 -0.23 4.75
N ILE A 69 -3.79 -1.38 4.16
CA ILE A 69 -3.94 -1.64 2.73
C ILE A 69 -4.97 -2.74 2.50
N MET A 70 -5.96 -2.45 1.66
CA MET A 70 -6.82 -3.47 1.07
C MET A 70 -6.01 -4.29 0.06
N SER A 71 -5.56 -5.48 0.47
CA SER A 71 -4.63 -6.29 -0.29
C SER A 71 -5.24 -7.64 -0.68
N GLY A 72 -5.25 -7.93 -1.98
CA GLY A 72 -5.57 -9.26 -2.49
C GLY A 72 -4.54 -10.29 -2.00
N VAL A 73 -4.99 -11.52 -1.75
CA VAL A 73 -4.15 -12.57 -1.12
C VAL A 73 -2.83 -12.78 -1.87
N GLY A 74 -2.87 -12.82 -3.21
CA GLY A 74 -1.70 -13.05 -4.06
C GLY A 74 -0.65 -11.92 -4.06
N VAL A 75 -1.00 -10.71 -3.62
CA VAL A 75 -0.08 -9.56 -3.61
C VAL A 75 0.44 -9.21 -2.21
N ARG A 76 0.00 -9.92 -1.16
CA ARG A 76 0.48 -9.69 0.22
C ARG A 76 2.00 -9.83 0.37
N GLY A 77 2.63 -10.68 -0.43
CA GLY A 77 4.09 -10.86 -0.44
C GLY A 77 4.86 -9.59 -0.82
N TYR A 78 4.29 -8.75 -1.70
CA TYR A 78 4.87 -7.46 -2.06
C TYR A 78 4.92 -6.52 -0.85
N TYR A 79 3.78 -6.34 -0.16
CA TYR A 79 3.69 -5.46 1.01
C TYR A 79 4.56 -5.93 2.18
N ARG A 80 4.72 -7.25 2.39
CA ARG A 80 5.63 -7.77 3.43
C ARG A 80 7.07 -7.33 3.23
N LYS A 81 7.55 -7.27 1.98
CA LYS A 81 8.90 -6.79 1.67
C LYS A 81 9.10 -5.31 2.04
N LEU A 82 8.01 -4.55 2.13
CA LEU A 82 7.98 -3.14 2.50
C LEU A 82 7.70 -2.90 4.00
N GLY A 83 7.74 -3.96 4.82
CA GLY A 83 7.53 -3.88 6.27
C GLY A 83 6.07 -3.86 6.72
N TYR A 84 5.13 -4.21 5.84
CA TYR A 84 3.73 -4.38 6.22
C TYR A 84 3.48 -5.79 6.78
N GLU A 85 2.69 -5.86 7.83
CA GLU A 85 2.27 -7.10 8.47
C GLU A 85 0.78 -7.35 8.24
N ARG A 86 0.36 -8.61 8.28
CA ARG A 86 -1.06 -8.93 8.11
C ARG A 86 -1.79 -8.71 9.44
N ASP A 87 -2.87 -7.92 9.41
CA ASP A 87 -3.80 -7.74 10.52
C ASP A 87 -5.23 -7.82 9.98
N GLY A 88 -5.94 -8.89 10.38
CA GLY A 88 -7.25 -9.23 9.82
C GLY A 88 -7.24 -9.34 8.28
N PRO A 89 -8.08 -8.56 7.57
CA PRO A 89 -8.13 -8.55 6.11
C PRO A 89 -7.11 -7.59 5.47
N TYR A 90 -6.39 -6.78 6.26
CA TYR A 90 -5.50 -5.72 5.79
C TYR A 90 -4.02 -6.13 5.86
N MET A 91 -3.20 -5.42 5.10
CA MET A 91 -1.77 -5.30 5.37
C MET A 91 -1.55 -3.97 6.07
N ILE A 92 -0.96 -3.98 7.27
CA ILE A 92 -0.78 -2.79 8.12
C ILE A 92 0.71 -2.56 8.34
N LYS A 93 1.12 -1.29 8.24
CA LYS A 93 2.42 -0.83 8.72
C LYS A 93 2.18 0.18 9.86
N ARG A 94 2.75 -0.12 11.02
CA ARG A 94 2.68 0.70 12.25
C ARG A 94 3.97 1.50 12.37
N SER A 95 3.91 2.67 13.02
CA SER A 95 5.06 3.54 13.23
C SER A 95 5.64 4.07 11.91
N LEU A 96 4.84 4.93 11.29
CA LEU A 96 5.33 5.86 10.29
C LEU A 96 6.28 6.81 11.05
N ARG A 97 7.59 6.67 10.86
CA ARG A 97 8.63 7.60 11.32
C ARG A 97 9.26 8.24 10.10
#